data_AF-A0A399PWC6-F1
#
_entry.id   AF-A0A399PWC6-F1
#
_cell.length_a   1.000
_cell.length_b   1.000
_cell.length_c   1.000
_cell.angle_alpha   90.00
_cell.angle_beta   90.00
_cell.angle_gamma   90.00
#
_symmetry.space_group_name_H-M   'P 1'
#
loop_
_entity.id
_entity.type
_entity.pdbx_description
1 polymer ?
#
loop_
_entity_poly.entity_id
_entity_poly.type
_entity_poly.pdbx_seq_one_letter_code
_entity_poly.pdbx_strand_id
1 'polypeptide(L)'
;ALTAAAAAVVLSVGIGAPAAHAAADPALQPAPTARDHLITDVPGLVNGRELGAYTGVDGRTVAASRLIRTESLDKITAAGAATLASAHHVDLVIDLRTPGQIQAKPDVPIPGAKTVAISMFGADGDYPDDTVMYRDLIDKGHVDAQDPGVMISAYRSILQAIASHTGNGTILIHCSHGMDRTGTVIDLLDRILGVGSSDILHDYLLSNTQLGVDWAKPALLQGTFEAGIASRYAGMDSYIRTTLGVDDQEVSALRAQLLVSDDAAAASIAVGGVTVPLGDAAGPAGAVVLVGLPALAAGDVRVTT
;
A
#
# COMPACT_ATOMS: atom_id res chain seq x y z
N ALA A 1 -60.09 25.86 -51.34
CA ALA A 1 -60.04 24.39 -51.27
C ALA A 1 -58.60 23.98 -51.03
N LEU A 2 -58.39 23.29 -49.91
CA LEU A 2 -57.29 22.35 -49.55
C LEU A 2 -55.82 22.76 -49.79
N THR A 3 -54.86 22.58 -48.89
CA THR A 3 -54.73 22.37 -47.43
C THR A 3 -53.22 22.19 -47.25
N ALA A 4 -52.55 23.04 -46.47
CA ALA A 4 -51.15 22.84 -46.12
C ALA A 4 -51.08 21.80 -44.98
N ALA A 5 -50.50 20.62 -45.26
CA ALA A 5 -50.28 19.59 -44.26
C ALA A 5 -49.00 19.91 -43.46
N ALA A 6 -49.17 20.38 -42.23
CA ALA A 6 -48.10 20.45 -41.25
C ALA A 6 -47.85 19.04 -40.69
N ALA A 7 -46.72 18.42 -41.06
CA ALA A 7 -46.27 17.19 -40.45
C ALA A 7 -45.62 17.52 -39.10
N ALA A 8 -46.34 17.27 -38.01
CA ALA A 8 -45.78 17.27 -36.67
C ALA A 8 -44.86 16.06 -36.51
N VAL A 9 -43.54 16.30 -36.41
CA VAL A 9 -42.58 15.28 -35.97
C VAL A 9 -42.74 15.13 -34.46
N VAL A 10 -43.37 14.03 -34.04
CA VAL A 10 -43.36 13.59 -32.65
C VAL A 10 -41.96 13.05 -32.38
N LEU A 11 -41.11 13.82 -31.70
CA LEU A 11 -39.92 13.28 -31.05
C LEU A 11 -40.39 12.39 -29.90
N SER A 12 -40.44 11.08 -30.14
CA SER A 12 -40.49 10.10 -29.07
C SER A 12 -39.20 10.23 -28.26
N VAL A 13 -39.33 10.78 -27.05
CA VAL A 13 -38.31 10.68 -26.01
C VAL A 13 -38.20 9.20 -25.66
N GLY A 14 -37.26 8.52 -26.30
CA GLY A 14 -36.84 7.19 -25.88
C GLY A 14 -36.24 7.33 -24.48
N ILE A 15 -36.97 6.89 -23.47
CA ILE A 15 -36.41 6.59 -22.17
C ILE A 15 -35.38 5.48 -22.44
N GLY A 16 -34.11 5.87 -22.55
CA GLY A 16 -33.01 4.92 -22.60
C GLY A 16 -33.11 4.04 -21.36
N ALA A 17 -33.28 2.74 -21.55
CA ALA A 17 -33.09 1.79 -20.47
C ALA A 17 -31.73 2.09 -19.81
N PRO A 18 -31.62 2.04 -18.47
CA PRO A 18 -30.31 2.13 -17.84
C PRO A 18 -29.45 1.06 -18.49
N ALA A 19 -28.25 1.44 -18.96
CA ALA A 19 -27.26 0.46 -19.39
C ALA A 19 -27.20 -0.60 -18.29
N ALA A 20 -27.55 -1.84 -18.64
CA ALA A 20 -27.40 -2.96 -17.74
C ALA A 20 -25.95 -2.91 -17.26
N HIS A 21 -25.73 -2.65 -15.97
CA HIS A 21 -24.43 -2.95 -15.37
C HIS A 21 -24.18 -4.40 -15.74
N ALA A 22 -23.11 -4.66 -16.49
CA ALA A 22 -22.65 -6.02 -16.69
C ALA A 22 -22.64 -6.68 -15.31
N ALA A 23 -23.25 -7.86 -15.19
CA ALA A 23 -23.26 -8.58 -13.92
C ALA A 23 -21.81 -8.67 -13.45
N ALA A 24 -21.54 -8.16 -12.24
CA ALA A 24 -20.21 -8.18 -11.66
C ALA A 24 -19.62 -9.57 -11.79
N ASP A 25 -18.41 -9.68 -12.38
CA ASP A 25 -17.69 -10.95 -12.43
C ASP A 25 -17.24 -11.30 -11.01
N PRO A 26 -17.83 -12.32 -10.35
CA PRO A 26 -17.49 -12.65 -8.98
C PRO A 26 -16.02 -13.07 -8.83
N ALA A 27 -15.36 -13.48 -9.92
CA ALA A 27 -13.94 -13.80 -9.92
C ALA A 27 -13.05 -12.55 -9.79
N LEU A 28 -13.56 -11.37 -10.18
CA LEU A 28 -12.86 -10.09 -10.08
C LEU A 28 -13.28 -9.28 -8.85
N GLN A 29 -14.32 -9.71 -8.13
CA GLN A 29 -14.84 -9.07 -6.92
C GLN A 29 -14.93 -10.08 -5.77
N PRO A 30 -13.79 -10.49 -5.19
CA PRO A 30 -13.81 -11.42 -4.08
C PRO A 30 -14.59 -10.83 -2.90
N ALA A 31 -15.37 -11.68 -2.21
CA ALA A 31 -16.07 -11.26 -1.01
C ALA A 31 -15.06 -10.95 0.11
N PRO A 32 -15.26 -9.88 0.89
CA PRO A 32 -14.38 -9.57 1.99
C PRO A 32 -14.42 -10.63 3.07
N THR A 33 -13.27 -10.86 3.71
CA THR A 33 -13.10 -11.77 4.84
C THR A 33 -12.68 -11.01 6.09
N ALA A 34 -12.76 -11.68 7.24
CA ALA A 34 -12.26 -11.10 8.49
C ALA A 34 -10.75 -10.83 8.48
N ARG A 35 -9.97 -11.39 7.54
CA ARG A 35 -8.54 -11.13 7.40
C ARG A 35 -8.24 -9.84 6.64
N ASP A 36 -9.23 -9.27 5.96
CA ASP A 36 -9.05 -8.16 5.02
C ASP A 36 -9.09 -6.78 5.71
N HIS A 37 -9.54 -6.75 6.99
CA HIS A 37 -9.53 -5.58 7.86
C HIS A 37 -10.00 -4.28 7.19
N LEU A 38 -11.22 -4.33 6.63
CA LEU A 38 -11.82 -3.18 5.97
C LEU A 38 -12.08 -2.04 6.96
N ILE A 39 -11.75 -0.81 6.55
CA ILE A 39 -12.01 0.40 7.30
C ILE A 39 -13.37 0.95 6.87
N THR A 40 -14.37 0.73 7.70
CA THR A 40 -15.78 1.08 7.42
C THR A 40 -16.31 2.21 8.31
N ASP A 41 -15.50 2.67 9.26
CA ASP A 41 -15.84 3.68 10.26
C ASP A 41 -15.34 5.09 9.93
N VAL A 42 -14.67 5.27 8.78
CA VAL A 42 -14.15 6.56 8.29
C VAL A 42 -15.11 7.15 7.25
N PRO A 43 -15.91 8.18 7.59
CA PRO A 43 -16.91 8.69 6.66
C PRO A 43 -16.29 9.38 5.44
N GLY A 44 -16.71 8.93 4.26
CA GLY A 44 -16.22 9.39 2.96
C GLY A 44 -15.07 8.54 2.39
N LEU A 45 -14.60 7.55 3.14
CA LEU A 45 -13.64 6.54 2.68
C LEU A 45 -14.40 5.31 2.16
N VAL A 46 -13.90 4.71 1.08
CA VAL A 46 -14.56 3.60 0.36
C VAL A 46 -13.63 2.40 0.19
N ASN A 47 -12.40 2.59 -0.30
CA ASN A 47 -11.43 1.53 -0.59
C ASN A 47 -10.36 1.41 0.52
N GLY A 48 -10.71 1.78 1.75
CA GLY A 48 -9.81 1.79 2.89
C GLY A 48 -9.73 0.44 3.59
N ARG A 49 -8.50 -0.05 3.80
CA ARG A 49 -8.23 -1.25 4.59
C ARG A 49 -6.81 -1.25 5.14
N GLU A 50 -6.63 -1.93 6.24
CA GLU A 50 -5.30 -2.34 6.71
C GLU A 50 -4.68 -3.38 5.76
N LEU A 51 -3.40 -3.71 5.93
CA LEU A 51 -2.85 -4.90 5.27
C LEU A 51 -3.61 -6.15 5.71
N GLY A 52 -3.82 -7.10 4.82
CA GLY A 52 -4.49 -8.33 5.20
C GLY A 52 -3.66 -9.13 6.22
N ALA A 53 -4.32 -9.77 7.19
CA ALA A 53 -3.70 -10.66 8.18
C ALA A 53 -3.30 -12.01 7.53
N TYR A 54 -2.41 -11.94 6.55
CA TYR A 54 -1.91 -13.08 5.79
C TYR A 54 -0.69 -13.71 6.48
N THR A 55 -0.44 -14.98 6.16
CA THR A 55 0.79 -15.65 6.55
C THR A 55 1.93 -15.17 5.67
N GLY A 56 2.95 -14.58 6.29
CA GLY A 56 4.21 -14.22 5.69
C GLY A 56 5.30 -15.26 5.91
N VAL A 57 6.55 -14.82 5.78
CA VAL A 57 7.74 -15.66 5.88
C VAL A 57 7.89 -16.26 7.29
N ASP A 58 8.39 -17.49 7.34
CA ASP A 58 8.60 -18.28 8.57
C ASP A 58 7.31 -18.54 9.36
N GLY A 59 6.14 -18.43 8.72
CA GLY A 59 4.83 -18.64 9.35
C GLY A 59 4.30 -17.43 10.12
N ARG A 60 5.05 -16.32 10.19
CA ARG A 60 4.63 -15.09 10.88
C ARG A 60 3.42 -14.46 10.19
N THR A 61 2.61 -13.72 10.94
CA THR A 61 1.43 -13.03 10.41
C THR A 61 1.74 -11.56 10.09
N VAL A 62 1.19 -11.03 9.01
CA VAL A 62 1.27 -9.60 8.68
C VAL A 62 0.56 -8.77 9.75
N ALA A 63 1.26 -7.75 10.26
CA ALA A 63 0.78 -6.82 11.27
C ALA A 63 -0.14 -5.76 10.63
N ALA A 64 -1.37 -6.16 10.32
CA ALA A 64 -2.36 -5.39 9.60
C ALA A 64 -2.46 -3.92 10.03
N SER A 65 -2.52 -3.65 11.34
CA SER A 65 -2.73 -2.31 11.89
C SER A 65 -1.57 -1.32 11.72
N ARG A 66 -0.43 -1.75 11.16
CA ARG A 66 0.73 -0.87 10.95
C ARG A 66 0.69 -0.10 9.63
N LEU A 67 -0.09 -0.57 8.66
CA LEU A 67 -0.19 0.07 7.35
C LEU A 67 -1.61 -0.03 6.80
N ILE A 68 -2.14 1.11 6.38
CA ILE A 68 -3.45 1.27 5.74
C ILE A 68 -3.23 1.65 4.28
N ARG A 69 -3.96 0.99 3.37
CA ARG A 69 -4.08 1.39 1.97
C ARG A 69 -5.46 1.98 1.69
N THR A 70 -5.53 3.06 0.92
CA THR A 70 -6.80 3.72 0.57
C THR A 70 -6.80 4.32 -0.83
N GLU A 71 -7.97 4.77 -1.30
CA GLU A 71 -8.11 5.83 -2.32
C GLU A 71 -7.69 7.21 -1.80
N SER A 72 -7.73 8.25 -2.66
CA SER A 72 -7.39 9.61 -2.22
C SER A 72 -8.29 10.15 -1.12
N LEU A 73 -7.73 11.02 -0.28
CA LEU A 73 -8.40 11.58 0.87
C LEU A 73 -9.12 12.90 0.54
N ASP A 74 -9.34 13.21 -0.73
CA ASP A 74 -10.03 14.43 -1.19
C ASP A 74 -11.54 14.42 -0.88
N LYS A 75 -12.09 13.24 -0.57
CA LYS A 75 -13.52 13.03 -0.32
C LYS A 75 -13.87 12.64 1.11
N ILE A 76 -12.89 12.37 1.96
CA ILE A 76 -13.19 12.09 3.37
C ILE A 76 -13.76 13.34 4.04
N THR A 77 -14.58 13.13 5.06
CA THR A 77 -15.09 14.25 5.87
C THR A 77 -14.05 14.68 6.91
N ALA A 78 -14.21 15.86 7.51
CA ALA A 78 -13.40 16.27 8.66
C ALA A 78 -13.52 15.27 9.85
N ALA A 79 -14.69 14.65 10.02
CA ALA A 79 -14.88 13.58 11.00
C ALA A 79 -14.09 12.33 10.61
N GLY A 80 -14.05 11.97 9.32
CA GLY A 80 -13.21 10.87 8.83
C GLY A 80 -11.72 11.11 9.04
N ALA A 81 -11.25 12.33 8.78
CA ALA A 81 -9.87 12.71 9.08
C ALA A 81 -9.56 12.60 10.59
N ALA A 82 -10.50 12.98 11.45
CA ALA A 82 -10.36 12.80 12.89
C ALA A 82 -10.35 11.31 13.29
N THR A 83 -11.20 10.46 12.71
CA THR A 83 -11.20 9.00 12.93
C THR A 83 -9.86 8.38 12.54
N LEU A 84 -9.31 8.75 11.37
CA LEU A 84 -7.99 8.28 10.92
C LEU A 84 -6.87 8.67 11.91
N ALA A 85 -6.94 9.88 12.48
CA ALA A 85 -5.96 10.32 13.48
C ALA A 85 -6.14 9.61 14.83
N SER A 86 -7.37 9.54 15.36
CA SER A 86 -7.59 9.12 16.75
C SER A 86 -7.81 7.64 16.94
N ALA A 87 -8.50 6.97 16.00
CA ALA A 87 -8.85 5.56 16.09
C ALA A 87 -7.85 4.67 15.35
N HIS A 88 -7.38 5.15 14.18
CA HIS A 88 -6.42 4.41 13.35
C HIS A 88 -4.97 4.87 13.55
N HIS A 89 -4.74 5.90 14.37
CA HIS A 89 -3.41 6.40 14.75
C HIS A 89 -2.51 6.75 13.56
N VAL A 90 -3.11 7.23 12.46
CA VAL A 90 -2.34 7.62 11.27
C VAL A 90 -1.44 8.81 11.60
N ASP A 91 -0.14 8.62 11.47
CA ASP A 91 0.89 9.64 11.74
C ASP A 91 1.78 9.92 10.51
N LEU A 92 1.70 9.08 9.47
CA LEU A 92 2.36 9.27 8.19
C LEU A 92 1.39 8.98 7.04
N VAL A 93 1.24 9.93 6.11
CA VAL A 93 0.51 9.76 4.85
C VAL A 93 1.50 9.79 3.69
N ILE A 94 1.51 8.75 2.86
CA ILE A 94 2.29 8.65 1.62
C ILE A 94 1.34 8.82 0.43
N ASP A 95 1.38 9.99 -0.22
CA ASP A 95 0.56 10.29 -1.40
C ASP A 95 1.33 10.00 -2.69
N LEU A 96 0.86 9.02 -3.46
CA LEU A 96 1.48 8.54 -4.70
C LEU A 96 1.03 9.31 -5.96
N ARG A 97 0.16 10.32 -5.80
CA ARG A 97 -0.40 11.09 -6.90
C ARG A 97 0.61 12.06 -7.52
N THR A 98 0.38 12.41 -8.78
CA THR A 98 1.19 13.43 -9.44
C THR A 98 0.93 14.81 -8.81
N PRO A 99 1.88 15.75 -8.89
CA PRO A 99 1.65 17.11 -8.38
C PRO A 99 0.38 17.77 -8.93
N GLY A 100 0.07 17.54 -10.21
CA GLY A 100 -1.17 18.04 -10.83
C GLY A 100 -2.44 17.41 -10.25
N GLN A 101 -2.41 16.11 -9.95
CA GLN A 101 -3.53 15.42 -9.28
C GLN A 101 -3.74 15.94 -7.85
N ILE A 102 -2.66 16.15 -7.09
CA ILE A 102 -2.72 16.70 -5.73
C ILE A 102 -3.28 18.12 -5.76
N GLN A 103 -2.82 18.97 -6.68
CA GLN A 103 -3.31 20.34 -6.82
C GLN A 103 -4.80 20.40 -7.20
N ALA A 104 -5.24 19.51 -8.09
CA ALA A 104 -6.63 19.50 -8.56
C ALA A 104 -7.61 18.96 -7.51
N LYS A 105 -7.17 18.02 -6.66
CA LYS A 105 -7.98 17.34 -5.65
C LYS A 105 -7.18 17.19 -4.36
N PRO A 106 -6.96 18.27 -3.60
CA PRO A 106 -6.17 18.21 -2.38
C PRO A 106 -6.85 17.33 -1.33
N ASP A 107 -6.04 16.57 -0.61
CA ASP A 107 -6.53 15.75 0.50
C ASP A 107 -7.02 16.60 1.67
N VAL A 108 -7.97 16.05 2.43
CA VAL A 108 -8.27 16.56 3.76
C VAL A 108 -7.12 16.17 4.70
N PRO A 109 -6.43 17.13 5.36
CA PRO A 109 -5.32 16.82 6.23
C PRO A 109 -5.74 15.99 7.45
N ILE A 110 -4.92 14.98 7.79
CA ILE A 110 -5.12 14.16 8.99
C ILE A 110 -4.45 14.84 10.18
N PRO A 111 -5.19 15.18 11.26
CA PRO A 111 -4.60 15.86 12.42
C PRO A 111 -3.42 15.10 13.02
N GLY A 112 -2.27 15.76 13.14
CA GLY A 112 -1.05 15.17 13.73
C GLY A 112 -0.22 14.32 12.78
N ALA A 113 -0.73 13.97 11.59
CA ALA A 113 0.02 13.20 10.61
C ALA A 113 0.95 14.08 9.76
N LYS A 114 2.11 13.54 9.41
CA LYS A 114 2.98 14.09 8.37
C LYS A 114 2.54 13.55 7.01
N THR A 115 2.37 14.41 6.01
CA THR A 115 2.15 13.99 4.63
C THR A 115 3.45 14.11 3.82
N VAL A 116 3.77 13.07 3.05
CA VAL A 116 4.87 13.06 2.07
C VAL A 116 4.30 12.68 0.70
N ALA A 117 4.62 13.51 -0.31
CA ALA A 117 4.25 13.22 -1.69
C ALA A 117 5.40 12.50 -2.38
N ILE A 118 5.17 11.27 -2.84
CA ILE A 118 6.13 10.49 -3.63
C ILE A 118 5.42 10.11 -4.94
N SER A 119 5.44 11.02 -5.91
CA SER A 119 4.74 10.81 -7.17
C SER A 119 5.34 9.65 -7.95
N MET A 120 4.57 8.58 -8.07
CA MET A 120 5.00 7.37 -8.76
C MET A 120 5.15 7.60 -10.27
N PHE A 121 4.33 8.47 -10.84
CA PHE A 121 4.38 8.83 -12.26
C PHE A 121 5.23 10.08 -12.56
N GLY A 122 5.90 10.64 -11.55
CA GLY A 122 6.63 11.89 -11.70
C GLY A 122 5.68 13.05 -12.01
N ALA A 123 5.91 13.75 -13.12
CA ALA A 123 5.14 14.93 -13.49
C ALA A 123 3.82 14.60 -14.21
N ASP A 124 3.78 13.53 -15.00
CA ASP A 124 2.66 13.20 -15.89
C ASP A 124 2.21 11.75 -15.69
N GLY A 125 0.91 11.59 -15.48
CA GLY A 125 0.25 10.32 -15.21
C GLY A 125 -0.84 9.98 -16.24
N ASP A 126 -0.79 10.60 -17.42
CA ASP A 126 -1.71 10.27 -18.51
C ASP A 126 -1.25 9.02 -19.26
N TYR A 127 -2.16 8.06 -19.38
CA TYR A 127 -1.89 6.76 -19.96
C TYR A 127 -3.02 6.36 -20.92
N PRO A 128 -2.69 5.81 -22.10
CA PRO A 128 -3.70 5.45 -23.09
C PRO A 128 -4.52 4.22 -22.68
N ASP A 129 -3.93 3.32 -21.88
CA ASP A 129 -4.59 2.17 -21.26
C ASP A 129 -3.79 1.65 -20.05
N ASP A 130 -4.45 0.80 -19.26
CA ASP A 130 -3.90 0.24 -18.03
C ASP A 130 -2.72 -0.71 -18.29
N THR A 131 -2.66 -1.39 -19.43
CA THR A 131 -1.54 -2.31 -19.73
C THR A 131 -0.25 -1.53 -20.00
N VAL A 132 -0.33 -0.41 -20.72
CA VAL A 132 0.79 0.52 -20.90
C VAL A 132 1.22 1.10 -19.56
N MET A 133 0.26 1.53 -18.73
CA MET A 133 0.56 2.01 -17.38
C MET A 133 1.28 0.94 -16.53
N TYR A 134 0.79 -0.30 -16.50
CA TYR A 134 1.40 -1.40 -15.76
C TYR A 134 2.78 -1.80 -16.29
N ARG A 135 3.02 -1.66 -17.60
CA ARG A 135 4.35 -1.83 -18.18
C ARG A 135 5.31 -0.75 -17.73
N ASP A 136 4.85 0.51 -17.73
CA ASP A 136 5.64 1.66 -17.27
C ASP A 136 5.91 1.58 -15.77
N LEU A 137 4.94 1.11 -14.97
CA LEU A 137 5.07 0.91 -13.52
C LEU A 137 6.24 0.03 -13.12
N ILE A 138 6.83 -0.73 -14.03
CA ILE A 138 7.97 -1.60 -13.76
C ILE A 138 9.27 -0.80 -13.78
N ASP A 139 9.47 0.07 -14.77
CA ASP A 139 10.80 0.65 -15.01
C ASP A 139 10.78 1.90 -15.91
N LYS A 140 9.69 2.66 -15.97
CA LYS A 140 9.65 3.88 -16.80
C LYS A 140 10.82 4.81 -16.48
N GLY A 141 11.59 5.12 -17.53
CA GLY A 141 12.76 5.99 -17.45
C GLY A 141 14.00 5.33 -16.86
N HIS A 142 13.97 4.03 -16.56
CA HIS A 142 15.15 3.29 -16.12
C HIS A 142 16.17 3.18 -17.24
N VAL A 143 17.42 3.52 -16.94
CA VAL A 143 18.57 3.30 -17.83
C VAL A 143 19.55 2.35 -17.17
N ASP A 144 19.98 2.66 -15.95
CA ASP A 144 20.89 1.85 -15.15
C ASP A 144 20.80 2.22 -13.65
N ALA A 145 21.74 1.74 -12.82
CA ALA A 145 21.74 2.01 -11.39
C ALA A 145 22.00 3.49 -11.01
N GLN A 146 22.65 4.27 -11.89
CA GLN A 146 22.90 5.69 -11.69
C GLN A 146 21.75 6.56 -12.21
N ASP A 147 20.99 6.06 -13.19
CA ASP A 147 19.74 6.64 -13.66
C ASP A 147 18.59 5.62 -13.53
N PRO A 148 18.10 5.40 -12.29
CA PRO A 148 17.07 4.40 -12.01
C PRO A 148 15.72 4.72 -12.66
N GLY A 149 15.49 5.95 -13.11
CA GLY A 149 14.18 6.37 -13.61
C GLY A 149 13.16 6.62 -12.50
N VAL A 150 11.99 7.11 -12.88
CA VAL A 150 10.99 7.64 -11.94
C VAL A 150 10.34 6.55 -11.09
N MET A 151 10.05 5.39 -11.69
CA MET A 151 9.29 4.33 -11.02
C MET A 151 10.14 3.61 -9.96
N ILE A 152 11.35 3.21 -10.33
CA ILE A 152 12.29 2.56 -9.41
C ILE A 152 12.67 3.51 -8.27
N SER A 153 12.92 4.80 -8.57
CA SER A 153 13.18 5.81 -7.54
C SER A 153 12.00 5.98 -6.58
N ALA A 154 10.77 5.97 -7.10
CA ALA A 154 9.56 6.06 -6.28
C ALA A 154 9.41 4.84 -5.37
N TYR A 155 9.49 3.61 -5.90
CA TYR A 155 9.42 2.39 -5.08
C TYR A 155 10.49 2.36 -4.00
N ARG A 156 11.75 2.68 -4.34
CA ARG A 156 12.85 2.77 -3.37
C ARG A 156 12.48 3.72 -2.23
N SER A 157 12.03 4.93 -2.57
CA SER A 157 11.69 5.97 -1.61
C SER A 157 10.52 5.58 -0.71
N ILE A 158 9.51 4.91 -1.27
CA ILE A 158 8.34 4.44 -0.53
C ILE A 158 8.72 3.33 0.44
N LEU A 159 9.43 2.30 -0.03
CA LEU A 159 9.88 1.19 0.81
C LEU A 159 10.81 1.68 1.93
N GLN A 160 11.70 2.65 1.62
CA GLN A 160 12.55 3.27 2.62
C GLN A 160 11.75 4.09 3.64
N ALA A 161 10.73 4.84 3.19
CA ALA A 161 9.86 5.60 4.09
C ALA A 161 9.09 4.67 5.04
N ILE A 162 8.62 3.52 4.55
CA ILE A 162 7.97 2.49 5.36
C ILE A 162 8.98 1.93 6.36
N ALA A 163 10.13 1.43 5.90
CA ALA A 163 11.17 0.81 6.74
C ALA A 163 11.73 1.75 7.82
N SER A 164 11.77 3.06 7.55
CA SER A 164 12.31 4.07 8.46
C SER A 164 11.27 4.60 9.46
N HIS A 165 10.02 4.20 9.33
CA HIS A 165 8.95 4.59 10.24
C HIS A 165 9.00 3.70 11.50
N THR A 166 9.72 4.16 12.51
CA THR A 166 9.97 3.42 13.77
C THR A 166 9.00 3.79 14.90
N GLY A 167 7.95 4.55 14.59
CA GLY A 167 6.94 4.99 15.55
C GLY A 167 5.91 3.91 15.90
N ASN A 168 5.01 4.25 16.83
CA ASN A 168 3.85 3.43 17.17
C ASN A 168 2.60 3.80 16.35
N GLY A 169 2.68 4.81 15.47
CA GLY A 169 1.58 5.17 14.60
C GLY A 169 1.46 4.27 13.38
N THR A 170 0.53 4.65 12.51
CA THR A 170 0.13 3.89 11.33
C THR A 170 0.46 4.66 10.07
N ILE A 171 1.06 3.97 9.10
CA ILE A 171 1.31 4.53 7.78
C ILE A 171 0.04 4.39 6.95
N LEU A 172 -0.43 5.47 6.34
CA LEU A 172 -1.47 5.44 5.31
C LEU A 172 -0.83 5.71 3.95
N ILE A 173 -1.01 4.81 2.99
CA ILE A 173 -0.54 4.97 1.61
C ILE A 173 -1.72 4.98 0.63
N HIS A 174 -1.70 5.92 -0.30
CA HIS A 174 -2.79 6.03 -1.27
C HIS A 174 -2.34 6.58 -2.61
N CYS A 175 -3.19 6.41 -3.62
CA CYS A 175 -3.09 7.11 -4.89
C CYS A 175 -4.43 7.77 -5.20
N SER A 176 -4.93 7.70 -6.44
CA SER A 176 -6.27 8.21 -6.79
C SER A 176 -7.38 7.25 -6.34
N HIS A 177 -7.33 5.99 -6.78
CA HIS A 177 -8.32 4.98 -6.43
C HIS A 177 -7.80 3.95 -5.41
N GLY A 178 -6.53 4.04 -5.02
CA GLY A 178 -5.93 3.07 -4.11
C GLY A 178 -5.78 1.67 -4.70
N MET A 179 -5.76 1.57 -6.04
CA MET A 179 -5.81 0.31 -6.78
C MET A 179 -4.47 0.01 -7.45
N ASP A 180 -4.07 0.81 -8.45
CA ASP A 180 -2.96 0.44 -9.34
C ASP A 180 -1.59 0.73 -8.71
N ARG A 181 -1.26 2.02 -8.54
CA ARG A 181 0.01 2.46 -7.94
C ARG A 181 0.16 1.95 -6.51
N THR A 182 -0.89 2.08 -5.71
CA THR A 182 -0.91 1.53 -4.36
C THR A 182 -0.79 0.01 -4.41
N GLY A 183 -1.50 -0.67 -5.33
CA GLY A 183 -1.48 -2.12 -5.43
C GLY A 183 -0.12 -2.70 -5.80
N THR A 184 0.64 -2.09 -6.70
CA THR A 184 1.98 -2.59 -7.03
C THR A 184 2.98 -2.32 -5.90
N VAL A 185 2.82 -1.24 -5.13
CA VAL A 185 3.61 -1.06 -3.89
C VAL A 185 3.28 -2.15 -2.87
N ILE A 186 2.00 -2.45 -2.66
CA ILE A 186 1.58 -3.50 -1.71
C ILE A 186 2.02 -4.88 -2.18
N ASP A 187 1.94 -5.22 -3.47
CA ASP A 187 2.51 -6.48 -4.01
C ASP A 187 4.01 -6.60 -3.68
N LEU A 188 4.82 -5.57 -3.99
CA LEU A 188 6.25 -5.60 -3.68
C LEU A 188 6.52 -5.74 -2.18
N LEU A 189 5.74 -5.06 -1.34
CA LEU A 189 5.85 -5.16 0.11
C LEU A 189 5.49 -6.58 0.60
N ASP A 190 4.37 -7.11 0.16
CA ASP A 190 3.90 -8.45 0.51
C ASP A 190 4.86 -9.55 0.07
N ARG A 191 5.54 -9.38 -1.08
CA ARG A 191 6.65 -10.25 -1.52
C ARG A 191 7.82 -10.21 -0.54
N ILE A 192 8.19 -9.03 -0.04
CA ILE A 192 9.23 -8.88 1.01
C ILE A 192 8.79 -9.58 2.29
N LEU A 193 7.52 -9.44 2.67
CA LEU A 193 6.94 -10.07 3.86
C LEU A 193 6.73 -11.58 3.70
N GLY A 194 6.81 -12.11 2.48
CA GLY A 194 6.69 -13.54 2.18
C GLY A 194 5.25 -14.04 2.03
N VAL A 195 4.32 -13.13 1.73
CA VAL A 195 2.89 -13.45 1.52
C VAL A 195 2.71 -14.23 0.21
N GLY A 196 1.77 -15.17 0.20
CA GLY A 196 1.47 -16.00 -0.95
C GLY A 196 0.84 -15.22 -2.11
N SER A 197 1.18 -15.59 -3.35
CA SER A 197 0.68 -14.91 -4.57
C SER A 197 -0.86 -14.87 -4.69
N SER A 198 -1.57 -15.87 -4.16
CA SER A 198 -3.03 -15.87 -4.13
C SER A 198 -3.62 -14.82 -3.18
N ASP A 199 -2.99 -14.62 -2.02
CA ASP A 199 -3.43 -13.62 -1.04
C ASP A 199 -3.13 -12.20 -1.54
N ILE A 200 -1.97 -12.00 -2.20
CA ILE A 200 -1.63 -10.74 -2.88
C ILE A 200 -2.69 -10.41 -3.95
N LEU A 201 -3.04 -11.39 -4.79
CA LEU A 201 -4.06 -11.18 -5.82
C LEU A 201 -5.44 -10.88 -5.20
N HIS A 202 -5.80 -11.58 -4.13
CA HIS A 202 -7.04 -11.32 -3.39
C HIS A 202 -7.08 -9.88 -2.87
N ASP A 203 -6.02 -9.40 -2.19
CA ASP A 203 -5.94 -8.01 -1.72
C ASP A 203 -6.06 -6.99 -2.86
N TYR A 204 -5.38 -7.24 -3.97
CA TYR A 204 -5.47 -6.38 -5.14
C TYR A 204 -6.90 -6.29 -5.68
N LEU A 205 -7.57 -7.43 -5.85
CA LEU A 205 -8.94 -7.52 -6.36
C LEU A 205 -10.00 -7.01 -5.37
N LEU A 206 -9.74 -6.96 -4.06
CA LEU A 206 -10.66 -6.31 -3.10
C LEU A 206 -10.96 -4.84 -3.46
N SER A 207 -10.07 -4.17 -4.20
CA SER A 207 -10.33 -2.83 -4.71
C SER A 207 -11.56 -2.77 -5.62
N ASN A 208 -11.78 -3.79 -6.44
CA ASN A 208 -12.98 -3.91 -7.26
C ASN A 208 -14.23 -4.06 -6.40
N THR A 209 -14.18 -4.92 -5.37
CA THR A 209 -15.29 -5.15 -4.44
C THR A 209 -15.67 -3.88 -3.70
N GLN A 210 -14.69 -3.16 -3.15
CA GLN A 210 -14.95 -1.95 -2.36
C GLN A 210 -15.42 -0.77 -3.21
N LEU A 211 -14.86 -0.61 -4.42
CA LEU A 211 -15.25 0.48 -5.32
C LEU A 211 -16.50 0.14 -6.16
N GLY A 212 -16.93 -1.12 -6.20
CA GLY A 212 -18.04 -1.58 -7.03
C GLY A 212 -17.73 -1.59 -8.53
N VAL A 213 -16.50 -1.95 -8.91
CA VAL A 213 -15.98 -1.91 -10.29
C VAL A 213 -15.28 -3.23 -10.66
N ASP A 214 -14.77 -3.38 -11.88
CA ASP A 214 -14.05 -4.58 -12.37
C ASP A 214 -12.71 -4.24 -13.08
N TRP A 215 -12.12 -3.10 -12.72
CA TRP A 215 -10.92 -2.55 -13.35
C TRP A 215 -9.66 -3.33 -13.01
N ALA A 216 -9.51 -3.72 -11.74
CA ALA A 216 -8.40 -4.57 -11.30
C ALA A 216 -8.53 -5.96 -11.92
N LYS A 217 -7.47 -6.42 -12.60
CA LYS A 217 -7.45 -7.72 -13.29
C LYS A 217 -6.17 -8.49 -12.97
N PRO A 218 -6.23 -9.82 -12.83
CA PRO A 218 -5.02 -10.65 -12.69
C PRO A 218 -4.03 -10.44 -13.84
N ALA A 219 -4.53 -10.19 -15.06
CA ALA A 219 -3.71 -9.90 -16.23
C ALA A 219 -2.88 -8.61 -16.12
N LEU A 220 -3.33 -7.63 -15.31
CA LEU A 220 -2.57 -6.40 -15.05
C LEU A 220 -1.48 -6.68 -14.02
N LEU A 221 -1.84 -7.08 -12.79
CA LEU A 221 -0.87 -7.29 -11.72
C LEU A 221 0.08 -8.46 -12.03
N GLN A 222 -0.44 -9.67 -12.15
CA GLN A 222 0.39 -10.85 -12.36
C GLN A 222 0.86 -10.98 -13.82
N GLY A 223 -0.05 -10.73 -14.77
CA GLY A 223 0.21 -10.94 -16.20
C GLY A 223 1.09 -9.87 -16.85
N THR A 224 1.10 -8.64 -16.33
CA THR A 224 1.87 -7.53 -16.91
C THR A 224 2.97 -7.06 -15.96
N PHE A 225 2.63 -6.70 -14.71
CA PHE A 225 3.62 -6.19 -13.75
C PHE A 225 4.59 -7.28 -13.30
N GLU A 226 4.12 -8.33 -12.64
CA GLU A 226 4.98 -9.39 -12.12
C GLU A 226 5.69 -10.16 -13.24
N ALA A 227 4.97 -10.59 -14.28
CA ALA A 227 5.57 -11.29 -15.42
C ALA A 227 6.58 -10.41 -16.16
N GLY A 228 6.31 -9.11 -16.29
CA GLY A 228 7.22 -8.15 -16.90
C GLY A 228 8.47 -7.91 -16.07
N ILE A 229 8.36 -7.92 -14.73
CA ILE A 229 9.51 -7.91 -13.83
C ILE A 229 10.33 -9.19 -14.00
N ALA A 230 9.66 -10.35 -13.98
CA ALA A 230 10.33 -11.64 -14.12
C ALA A 230 11.10 -11.76 -15.44
N SER A 231 10.54 -11.24 -16.54
CA SER A 231 11.19 -11.29 -17.85
C SER A 231 12.39 -10.34 -17.98
N ARG A 232 12.36 -9.19 -17.31
CA ARG A 232 13.38 -8.13 -17.45
C ARG A 232 14.50 -8.20 -16.42
N TYR A 233 14.20 -8.67 -15.21
CA TYR A 233 15.09 -8.51 -14.05
C TYR A 233 15.45 -9.83 -13.36
N ALA A 234 15.34 -10.97 -14.04
CA ALA A 234 15.64 -12.30 -13.50
C ALA A 234 14.78 -12.71 -12.29
N GLY A 235 13.56 -12.16 -12.19
CA GLY A 235 12.60 -12.49 -11.14
C GLY A 235 12.36 -11.35 -10.15
N MET A 236 11.29 -11.51 -9.36
CA MET A 236 10.85 -10.51 -8.37
C MET A 236 11.92 -10.24 -7.31
N ASP A 237 12.58 -11.30 -6.80
CA ASP A 237 13.62 -11.14 -5.77
C ASP A 237 14.80 -10.33 -6.29
N SER A 238 15.27 -10.61 -7.51
CA SER A 238 16.36 -9.86 -8.14
C SER A 238 15.96 -8.40 -8.40
N TYR A 239 14.71 -8.15 -8.83
CA TYR A 239 14.19 -6.80 -8.97
C TYR A 239 14.17 -6.04 -7.64
N ILE A 240 13.66 -6.62 -6.56
CA ILE A 240 13.63 -5.99 -5.23
C ILE A 240 15.06 -5.74 -4.68
N ARG A 241 15.93 -6.75 -4.76
CA ARG A 241 17.26 -6.69 -4.14
C ARG A 241 18.27 -5.88 -4.95
N THR A 242 18.24 -6.01 -6.28
CA THR A 242 19.25 -5.44 -7.17
C THR A 242 18.76 -4.17 -7.84
N THR A 243 17.57 -4.21 -8.45
CA THR A 243 17.05 -3.07 -9.22
C THR A 243 16.52 -1.97 -8.30
N LEU A 244 15.69 -2.34 -7.33
CA LEU A 244 15.23 -1.41 -6.29
C LEU A 244 16.28 -1.20 -5.20
N GLY A 245 17.32 -2.03 -5.10
CA GLY A 245 18.40 -1.86 -4.13
C GLY A 245 17.96 -2.00 -2.66
N VAL A 246 16.96 -2.85 -2.37
CA VAL A 246 16.52 -3.14 -1.00
C VAL A 246 17.46 -4.19 -0.39
N ASP A 247 18.30 -3.77 0.55
CA ASP A 247 19.29 -4.63 1.17
C ASP A 247 18.71 -5.54 2.28
N ASP A 248 19.54 -6.41 2.85
CA ASP A 248 19.13 -7.33 3.93
C ASP A 248 18.72 -6.61 5.22
N GLN A 249 19.31 -5.45 5.49
CA GLN A 249 18.97 -4.67 6.67
C GLN A 249 17.57 -4.06 6.53
N GLU A 250 17.23 -3.55 5.35
CA GLU A 250 15.91 -3.00 5.06
C GLU A 250 14.84 -4.09 4.99
N VAL A 251 15.12 -5.22 4.36
CA VAL A 251 14.21 -6.38 4.42
C VAL A 251 13.96 -6.79 5.87
N SER A 252 15.00 -6.81 6.70
CA SER A 252 14.87 -7.13 8.12
C SER A 252 14.04 -6.08 8.88
N ALA A 253 14.23 -4.79 8.59
CA ALA A 253 13.48 -3.70 9.19
C ALA A 253 11.99 -3.77 8.82
N LEU A 254 11.68 -3.94 7.53
CA LEU A 254 10.30 -4.11 7.05
C LEU A 254 9.62 -5.31 7.70
N ARG A 255 10.30 -6.45 7.76
CA ARG A 255 9.78 -7.66 8.40
C ARG A 255 9.60 -7.49 9.91
N ALA A 256 10.52 -6.81 10.59
CA ALA A 256 10.40 -6.55 12.03
C ALA A 256 9.23 -5.61 12.37
N GLN A 257 8.93 -4.68 11.48
CA GLN A 257 7.86 -3.71 11.64
C GLN A 257 6.48 -4.29 11.27
N LEU A 258 6.42 -5.12 10.24
CA LEU A 258 5.17 -5.54 9.60
C LEU A 258 4.86 -7.03 9.74
N LEU A 259 5.69 -7.82 10.42
CA LEU A 259 5.36 -9.19 10.80
C LEU A 259 5.32 -9.33 12.32
N VAL A 260 4.27 -9.97 12.81
CA VAL A 260 4.16 -10.42 14.19
C VAL A 260 4.31 -11.94 14.24
N SER A 261 5.05 -12.40 15.24
CA SER A 261 5.07 -13.84 15.55
C SER A 261 3.79 -14.19 16.31
N ASP A 262 3.12 -15.22 15.83
CA ASP A 262 1.98 -15.90 16.43
C ASP A 262 2.43 -17.15 17.23
N ASP A 263 3.73 -17.30 17.47
CA ASP A 263 4.26 -18.37 18.32
C ASP A 263 3.82 -18.13 19.78
N ALA A 264 2.73 -18.79 20.16
CA ALA A 264 2.23 -18.79 21.53
C ALA A 264 3.22 -19.40 22.55
N ALA A 265 4.27 -20.11 22.09
CA ALA A 265 5.35 -20.60 22.93
C ALA A 265 6.51 -19.60 23.07
N ALA A 266 6.49 -18.46 22.35
CA ALA A 266 7.50 -17.43 22.49
C ALA A 266 7.52 -16.92 23.93
N ALA A 267 8.66 -17.05 24.61
CA ALA A 267 8.83 -16.53 25.96
C ALA A 267 9.33 -15.07 25.99
N SER A 268 9.77 -14.55 24.83
CA SER A 268 10.41 -13.24 24.70
C SER A 268 10.31 -12.70 23.27
N ILE A 269 10.36 -11.38 23.12
CA ILE A 269 10.52 -10.66 21.84
C ILE A 269 11.91 -10.01 21.76
N ALA A 270 12.33 -9.61 20.57
CA ALA A 270 13.54 -8.81 20.38
C ALA A 270 13.17 -7.37 20.00
N VAL A 271 13.64 -6.39 20.76
CA VAL A 271 13.44 -4.96 20.48
C VAL A 271 14.81 -4.30 20.39
N GLY A 272 15.19 -3.79 19.21
CA GLY A 272 16.50 -3.15 19.00
C GLY A 272 17.70 -4.05 19.32
N GLY A 273 17.59 -5.37 19.10
CA GLY A 273 18.62 -6.36 19.43
C GLY A 273 18.63 -6.83 20.90
N VAL A 274 17.72 -6.33 21.73
CA VAL A 274 17.57 -6.73 23.14
C VAL A 274 16.44 -7.74 23.27
N THR A 275 16.73 -8.88 23.90
CA THR A 275 15.71 -9.87 24.25
C THR A 275 14.90 -9.37 25.45
N VAL A 276 13.60 -9.20 25.26
CA VAL A 276 12.62 -8.75 26.24
C VAL A 276 11.65 -9.90 26.55
N PRO A 277 11.61 -10.44 27.78
CA PRO A 277 10.61 -11.43 28.15
C PRO A 277 9.18 -10.91 27.93
N LEU A 278 8.29 -11.73 27.40
CA LEU A 278 6.92 -11.31 27.10
C LEU A 278 6.14 -10.89 28.35
N GLY A 279 6.39 -11.53 29.49
CA GLY A 279 5.81 -11.15 30.77
C GLY A 279 6.19 -9.73 31.19
N ASP A 280 7.40 -9.28 30.85
CA ASP A 280 7.87 -7.93 31.12
C ASP A 280 7.33 -6.93 30.08
N ALA A 281 7.17 -7.37 28.82
CA ALA A 281 6.66 -6.55 27.72
C ALA A 281 5.15 -6.27 27.82
N ALA A 282 4.38 -7.12 28.50
CA ALA A 282 2.91 -7.04 28.58
C ALA A 282 2.38 -5.96 29.53
N GLY A 283 3.24 -5.25 30.27
CA GLY A 283 2.84 -4.19 31.18
C GLY A 283 2.44 -2.88 30.47
N PRO A 284 1.42 -2.13 30.94
CA PRO A 284 1.01 -0.85 30.33
C PRO A 284 2.06 0.26 30.41
N ALA A 285 3.11 0.08 31.21
CA ALA A 285 4.27 0.98 31.28
C ALA A 285 5.41 0.59 30.31
N GLY A 286 5.26 -0.51 29.55
CA GLY A 286 6.33 -1.13 28.77
C GLY A 286 7.32 -1.93 29.62
N ALA A 287 8.32 -2.51 28.97
CA ALA A 287 9.42 -3.22 29.62
C ALA A 287 10.66 -2.32 29.72
N VAL A 288 11.31 -2.31 30.89
CA VAL A 288 12.67 -1.79 31.05
C VAL A 288 13.61 -2.97 31.18
N VAL A 289 14.40 -3.25 30.14
CA VAL A 289 15.40 -4.33 30.17
C VAL A 289 16.78 -3.74 30.42
N LEU A 290 17.41 -4.17 31.50
CA LEU A 290 18.82 -3.89 31.77
C LEU A 290 19.68 -4.72 30.82
N VAL A 291 20.21 -4.08 29.79
CA VAL A 291 21.21 -4.70 28.92
C VAL A 291 22.54 -4.67 29.67
N GLY A 292 22.99 -5.82 30.15
CA GLY A 292 24.34 -5.96 30.69
C GLY A 292 25.34 -5.69 29.56
N LEU A 293 26.03 -4.54 29.62
CA LEU A 293 27.17 -4.33 28.73
C LEU A 293 28.25 -5.38 29.05
N PRO A 294 28.92 -5.95 28.04
CA PRO A 294 30.07 -6.80 28.28
C PRO A 294 31.10 -6.04 29.14
N ALA A 295 31.78 -6.77 30.03
CA ALA A 295 32.81 -6.18 30.89
C ALA A 295 33.87 -5.52 30.01
N LEU A 296 34.03 -4.20 30.14
CA LEU A 296 35.06 -3.44 29.44
C LEU A 296 36.43 -3.89 29.96
N ALA A 297 37.27 -4.44 29.08
CA ALA A 297 38.66 -4.69 29.40
C ALA A 297 39.43 -3.36 29.37
N ALA A 298 40.58 -3.31 30.06
CA ALA A 298 41.43 -2.12 30.08
C ALA A 298 41.86 -1.67 28.67
N GLY A 299 41.88 -2.56 27.68
CA GLY A 299 42.18 -2.26 26.27
C GLY A 299 41.03 -1.65 25.47
N ASP A 300 39.79 -1.73 25.95
CA ASP A 300 38.60 -1.24 25.26
C ASP A 300 38.36 0.26 25.52
N VAL A 301 39.03 0.81 26.54
CA VAL A 301 38.91 2.22 26.92
C VAL A 301 39.95 3.05 26.18
N ARG A 302 39.53 3.75 25.12
CA ARG A 302 40.35 4.79 24.48
C ARG A 302 39.92 6.17 24.96
N VAL A 303 40.79 6.82 25.73
CA VAL A 303 40.64 8.24 26.08
C VAL A 303 41.35 9.06 25.01
N THR A 304 40.59 9.75 24.16
CA THR A 304 41.12 10.80 23.27
C THR A 304 40.98 12.14 23.98
N THR A 305 42.11 12.77 24.27
CA THR A 305 42.22 14.16 24.73
C THR A 305 42.27 15.13 23.56
#